data_AF-A0A227J3N6-F1
#
_entry.id   AF-A0A227J3N6-F1
#
_cell.length_a   1.000
_cell.length_b   1.000
_cell.length_c   1.000
_cell.angle_alpha   90.00
_cell.angle_beta   90.00
_cell.angle_gamma   90.00
#
_symmetry.space_group_name_H-M   'P 1'
#
loop_
_entity.id
_entity.type
_entity.pdbx_description
1 polymer ?
#
loop_
_entity_poly.entity_id
_entity_poly.type
_entity_poly.pdbx_seq_one_letter_code
_entity_poly.pdbx_strand_id
1 'polypeptide(L)'
;NEVVSINRQDKTVTIKNLLDESEYVESYDFLLLSPGAGPIVPPIPGLDNPLTHSLRNIPDMDRIIETIQMNKPEHATVVGGGFIGLEMMEAFHQLGIKTSLIEMADQ
;
A
#
# COMPACT_ATOMS: atom_id res chain seq x y z
N ASN A 1 -5.13 -0.80 16.46
CA ASN A 1 -5.11 -2.23 16.86
C ASN A 1 -4.78 -3.07 15.65
N GLU A 2 -3.85 -4.01 15.79
CA GLU A 2 -3.42 -4.96 14.78
C GLU A 2 -3.34 -6.35 15.42
N VAL A 3 -3.90 -7.38 14.79
CA VAL A 3 -3.76 -8.77 15.25
C VAL A 3 -2.38 -9.27 14.82
N VAL A 4 -1.52 -9.60 15.78
CA VAL A 4 -0.12 -10.00 15.53
C VAL A 4 0.10 -11.50 15.62
N SER A 5 -0.80 -12.23 16.30
CA SER A 5 -0.75 -13.70 16.34
C SER A 5 -2.11 -14.32 16.63
N ILE A 6 -2.29 -15.58 16.20
CA ILE A 6 -3.50 -16.38 16.45
C ILE A 6 -3.07 -17.67 17.14
N ASN A 7 -3.51 -17.87 18.39
CA ASN A 7 -3.41 -19.16 19.06
C ASN A 7 -4.73 -19.94 18.85
N ARG A 8 -4.66 -20.97 18.00
CA ARG A 8 -5.83 -21.79 17.64
C ARG A 8 -6.22 -22.82 18.70
N GLN A 9 -5.27 -23.26 19.53
CA GLN A 9 -5.53 -24.25 20.57
C GLN A 9 -6.35 -23.62 21.70
N ASP A 10 -5.94 -22.43 22.13
CA ASP A 10 -6.59 -21.70 23.22
C ASP A 10 -7.74 -20.81 22.73
N LYS A 11 -7.98 -20.76 21.41
CA LYS A 11 -8.94 -19.88 20.74
C LYS A 11 -8.78 -18.40 21.13
N THR A 12 -7.55 -17.90 21.04
CA THR A 12 -7.21 -16.51 21.34
C THR A 12 -6.41 -15.83 20.23
N VAL A 13 -6.46 -14.51 20.20
CA VAL A 13 -5.63 -13.64 19.35
C VAL A 13 -4.85 -12.66 20.23
N THR A 14 -3.61 -12.37 19.84
CA THR A 14 -2.82 -11.29 20.43
C THR A 14 -2.99 -10.04 19.58
N ILE A 15 -3.38 -8.93 20.20
CA ILE A 15 -3.67 -7.67 19.54
C ILE A 15 -2.70 -6.62 20.06
N LYS A 16 -1.98 -5.96 19.14
CA LYS A 16 -1.14 -4.80 19.42
C LYS A 16 -1.93 -3.51 19.21
N ASN A 17 -1.94 -2.62 20.19
CA ASN A 17 -2.40 -1.25 20.01
C ASN A 17 -1.30 -0.44 19.30
N LEU A 18 -1.64 0.17 18.16
CA LEU A 18 -0.66 0.90 17.35
C LEU A 18 -0.37 2.32 17.89
N LEU A 19 -1.17 2.81 18.85
CA LEU A 19 -1.00 4.13 19.44
C LEU A 19 0.05 4.15 20.56
N ASP A 20 0.04 3.12 21.41
CA ASP A 20 0.88 3.03 22.62
C ASP A 20 1.75 1.77 22.68
N GLU A 21 1.69 0.94 21.64
CA GLU A 21 2.42 -0.33 21.51
C GLU A 21 2.06 -1.42 22.53
N SER A 22 1.04 -1.20 23.36
CA SER A 22 0.59 -2.22 24.32
C SER A 22 -0.02 -3.43 23.62
N GLU A 23 0.11 -4.60 24.25
CA GLU A 23 -0.48 -5.85 23.75
C GLU A 23 -1.50 -6.41 24.73
N TYR A 24 -2.57 -6.99 24.20
CA TYR A 24 -3.55 -7.72 24.99
C TYR A 24 -4.04 -8.97 24.23
N VAL A 25 -4.64 -9.89 24.97
CA VAL A 25 -5.16 -11.15 24.45
C VAL A 25 -6.69 -11.12 24.47
N GLU A 26 -7.30 -11.53 23.37
CA GLU A 26 -8.76 -11.60 23.21
C GLU A 26 -9.18 -13.00 22.77
N SER A 27 -10.21 -13.56 23.40
CA SER A 27 -10.74 -14.89 23.06
C SER A 27 -11.81 -14.80 21.96
N TYR A 28 -11.98 -15.88 21.19
CA TYR A 28 -12.99 -15.97 20.15
C TYR A 28 -13.72 -17.31 20.14
N ASP A 29 -14.99 -17.30 19.75
CA ASP A 29 -15.71 -18.53 19.43
C ASP A 29 -15.50 -18.97 17.99
N PHE A 30 -15.54 -18.01 17.08
CA PHE A 30 -15.28 -18.17 15.66
C PHE A 30 -14.39 -17.02 15.19
N LEU A 31 -13.48 -17.29 14.23
CA LEU A 31 -12.56 -16.31 13.70
C LEU A 31 -12.71 -16.20 12.18
N LEU A 32 -13.00 -15.00 11.69
CA LEU A 32 -13.02 -14.66 10.26
C LEU A 32 -11.72 -13.91 9.90
N LEU A 33 -11.02 -14.41 8.89
CA LEU A 33 -9.82 -13.74 8.36
C LEU A 33 -10.17 -13.05 7.04
N SER A 34 -10.01 -11.73 7.02
CA SER A 34 -10.16 -10.92 5.81
C SER A 34 -9.11 -9.79 5.74
N PRO A 35 -7.79 -10.09 5.84
CA PRO A 35 -6.73 -9.07 5.88
C PRO A 35 -6.48 -8.37 4.52
N GLY A 36 -7.15 -8.83 3.46
CA GLY A 36 -6.93 -8.37 2.08
C GLY A 36 -5.56 -8.80 1.53
N ALA A 37 -5.06 -8.06 0.56
CA ALA A 37 -3.75 -8.26 -0.07
C ALA A 37 -2.92 -6.98 0.02
N GLY A 38 -1.59 -7.12 0.14
CA GLY A 38 -0.64 -6.01 0.05
C GLY A 38 -0.05 -5.87 -1.36
N PRO A 39 0.49 -4.68 -1.72
CA PRO A 39 1.22 -4.50 -2.97
C PRO A 39 2.44 -5.42 -3.04
N ILE A 40 2.73 -5.93 -4.22
CA ILE A 40 3.96 -6.69 -4.48
C ILE A 40 5.11 -5.69 -4.55
N VAL A 41 6.15 -5.90 -3.72
CA VAL A 41 7.36 -5.09 -3.74
C VAL A 41 8.44 -5.85 -4.52
N PRO A 42 8.80 -5.41 -5.74
CA PRO A 42 9.81 -6.09 -6.53
C PRO A 42 11.22 -5.88 -5.93
N PRO A 43 12.15 -6.84 -6.10
CA PRO A 43 13.50 -6.77 -5.57
C PRO A 43 14.41 -5.85 -6.42
N ILE A 44 14.05 -4.56 -6.53
CA ILE A 44 14.79 -3.55 -7.29
C ILE A 44 15.68 -2.76 -6.32
N PRO A 45 17.01 -2.72 -6.50
CA PRO A 45 17.88 -1.89 -5.68
C PRO A 45 17.49 -0.40 -5.75
N GLY A 46 17.37 0.25 -4.60
CA GLY A 46 16.99 1.66 -4.49
C GLY A 46 15.49 1.94 -4.56
N LEU A 47 14.63 0.91 -4.59
CA LEU A 47 13.18 1.07 -4.62
C LEU A 47 12.62 1.76 -3.37
N ASP A 48 13.24 1.54 -2.21
CA ASP A 48 12.91 2.25 -0.98
C ASP A 48 13.56 3.65 -1.01
N ASN A 49 12.79 4.63 -1.48
CA ASN A 49 13.17 6.03 -1.52
C ASN A 49 11.93 6.95 -1.36
N PRO A 50 12.12 8.23 -0.99
CA PRO A 50 11.00 9.13 -0.67
C PRO A 50 10.04 9.44 -1.82
N LEU A 51 10.38 9.12 -3.07
CA LEU A 51 9.60 9.45 -4.27
C LEU A 51 8.88 8.24 -4.88
N THR A 52 9.07 7.05 -4.31
CA THR A 52 8.49 5.81 -4.79
C THR A 52 7.37 5.38 -3.86
N HIS A 53 6.17 5.15 -4.42
CA HIS A 53 4.98 4.86 -3.66
C HIS A 53 4.23 3.66 -4.23
N SER A 54 3.62 2.87 -3.35
CA SER A 54 2.52 1.97 -3.68
C SER A 54 1.20 2.59 -3.24
N LEU A 55 0.08 2.22 -3.86
CA LEU A 55 -1.26 2.65 -3.45
C LEU A 55 -2.10 1.46 -2.99
N ARG A 56 -2.47 1.43 -1.70
CA ARG A 56 -3.41 0.44 -1.13
C ARG A 56 -4.52 1.10 -0.31
N ASN A 57 -4.22 2.18 0.41
CA ASN A 57 -5.14 2.82 1.35
C ASN A 57 -5.04 4.36 1.30
N ILE A 58 -5.84 5.04 2.13
CA ILE A 58 -5.88 6.50 2.20
C ILE A 58 -4.51 7.10 2.60
N PRO A 59 -3.81 6.63 3.65
CA PRO A 59 -2.46 7.11 3.96
C PRO A 59 -1.46 7.02 2.80
N ASP A 60 -1.55 5.99 1.96
CA ASP A 60 -0.72 5.89 0.76
C ASP A 60 -1.04 6.99 -0.26
N MET A 61 -2.33 7.25 -0.49
CA MET A 61 -2.80 8.33 -1.36
C MET A 61 -2.34 9.69 -0.85
N ASP A 62 -2.45 9.94 0.45
CA ASP A 62 -2.02 11.21 1.08
C ASP A 62 -0.53 11.46 0.84
N ARG A 63 0.31 10.42 0.97
CA ARG A 63 1.77 10.51 0.69
C ARG A 63 2.05 10.83 -0.78
N ILE A 64 1.29 10.26 -1.71
CA ILE A 64 1.42 10.57 -3.14
C ILE A 64 1.04 12.03 -3.40
N ILE A 65 -0.08 12.50 -2.85
CA ILE A 65 -0.55 13.88 -2.98
C ILE A 65 0.47 14.86 -2.40
N GLU A 66 0.99 14.58 -1.21
CA GLU A 66 2.03 15.38 -0.57
C GLU A 66 3.28 15.47 -1.45
N THR A 67 3.73 14.33 -2.00
CA THR A 67 4.87 14.28 -2.92
C THR A 67 4.64 15.11 -4.17
N ILE A 68 3.45 15.07 -4.76
CA ILE A 68 3.08 15.89 -5.92
C ILE A 68 3.10 17.39 -5.55
N GLN A 69 2.54 17.76 -4.41
CA GLN A 69 2.46 19.16 -3.97
C GLN A 69 3.84 19.75 -3.64
N MET A 70 4.68 18.97 -2.96
CA MET A 70 6.00 19.40 -2.51
C MET A 70 7.01 19.44 -3.65
N ASN A 71 7.02 18.41 -4.51
CA ASN A 71 8.03 18.29 -5.56
C ASN A 71 7.58 18.86 -6.90
N LYS A 72 6.28 19.06 -7.11
CA LYS A 72 5.67 19.57 -8.35
C LYS A 72 6.23 18.85 -9.59
N PRO A 73 6.13 17.51 -9.65
CA PRO A 73 6.78 16.73 -10.69
C PRO A 73 6.21 17.09 -12.06
N GLU A 74 7.09 17.37 -13.02
CA GLU A 74 6.69 17.51 -14.43
C GLU A 74 6.45 16.15 -15.10
N HIS A 75 7.01 15.08 -14.53
CA HIS A 75 6.93 13.71 -15.03
C HIS A 75 6.75 12.71 -13.89
N ALA A 76 5.95 11.67 -14.13
CA ALA A 76 5.77 10.51 -13.26
C ALA A 76 5.88 9.20 -14.06
N THR A 77 6.44 8.17 -13.42
CA THR A 77 6.50 6.81 -13.99
C THR A 77 5.60 5.89 -13.19
N VAL A 78 4.76 5.12 -13.88
CA VAL A 78 3.92 4.07 -13.32
C VAL A 78 4.49 2.72 -13.77
N VAL A 79 4.66 1.79 -12.83
CA VAL A 79 5.14 0.43 -13.10
C VAL A 79 3.98 -0.54 -12.87
N GLY A 80 3.61 -1.27 -13.91
CA GLY A 80 2.45 -2.17 -13.95
C GLY A 80 1.27 -1.56 -14.71
N GLY A 81 0.83 -2.23 -15.77
CA GLY A 81 -0.30 -1.89 -16.64
C GLY A 81 -1.62 -2.55 -16.26
N GLY A 82 -1.73 -3.07 -15.02
CA GLY A 82 -3.01 -3.50 -14.46
C GLY A 82 -3.95 -2.32 -14.16
N PHE A 83 -5.18 -2.62 -13.75
CA PHE A 83 -6.21 -1.58 -13.54
C PHE A 83 -5.77 -0.44 -12.62
N ILE A 84 -5.12 -0.74 -11.48
CA ILE A 84 -4.60 0.29 -10.56
C ILE A 84 -3.58 1.19 -11.26
N GLY A 85 -2.67 0.61 -12.04
CA GLY A 85 -1.66 1.38 -12.77
C GLY A 85 -2.27 2.28 -13.84
N LEU A 86 -3.28 1.80 -14.56
CA LEU A 86 -4.01 2.60 -15.55
C LEU A 86 -4.79 3.75 -14.90
N GLU A 87 -5.49 3.50 -13.79
CA GLU A 87 -6.18 4.55 -13.01
C GLU A 87 -5.19 5.61 -12.51
N MET A 88 -4.02 5.20 -12.02
CA MET A 88 -2.96 6.13 -11.60
C MET A 88 -2.41 6.95 -12.76
N MET A 89 -2.18 6.31 -13.91
CA MET A 89 -1.73 7.00 -15.13
C MET A 89 -2.75 8.04 -15.57
N GLU A 90 -4.04 7.69 -15.56
CA GLU A 90 -5.13 8.62 -15.87
C GLU A 90 -5.17 9.79 -14.89
N ALA A 91 -5.08 9.53 -13.59
CA ALA A 91 -5.08 10.57 -12.55
C ALA A 91 -3.93 11.57 -12.73
N PHE A 92 -2.71 11.07 -13.00
CA PHE A 92 -1.56 11.94 -13.29
C PHE A 92 -1.75 12.73 -14.58
N HIS A 93 -2.31 12.12 -15.63
CA HIS A 93 -2.62 12.81 -16.87
C HIS A 93 -3.63 13.95 -16.67
N GLN A 94 -4.70 13.72 -15.88
CA GLN A 94 -5.68 14.74 -15.53
C GLN A 94 -5.06 15.92 -14.74
N LEU A 95 -4.01 15.66 -13.97
CA LEU A 95 -3.23 16.69 -13.27
C LEU A 95 -2.20 17.40 -14.18
N GLY A 96 -2.11 17.03 -15.46
CA GLY A 96 -1.17 17.61 -16.42
C GLY A 96 0.27 17.12 -16.25
N ILE A 97 0.49 16.07 -15.45
CA ILE A 97 1.81 15.46 -15.25
C ILE A 97 2.09 14.54 -16.44
N LYS A 98 3.27 14.65 -17.06
CA LYS A 98 3.66 13.73 -18.13
C LYS A 98 3.86 12.34 -17.54
N THR A 99 3.29 11.32 -18.17
CA THR A 99 3.33 9.96 -17.62
C THR A 99 4.04 8.99 -18.54
N SER A 100 4.77 8.06 -17.94
CA SER A 100 5.25 6.85 -18.61
C SER A 100 4.74 5.63 -17.88
N LEU A 101 4.16 4.68 -18.63
CA LEU A 101 3.75 3.38 -18.12
C LEU A 101 4.79 2.34 -18.55
N ILE A 102 5.30 1.56 -17.59
CA ILE A 102 6.20 0.44 -17.85
C ILE A 102 5.47 -0.84 -17.46
N GLU A 103 5.24 -1.72 -18.43
CA GLU A 103 4.63 -3.04 -18.24
C GLU A 103 5.58 -4.12 -18.77
N MET A 104 5.67 -5.25 -18.06
CA MET A 104 6.54 -6.36 -18.42
C MET A 104 5.90 -7.25 -19.50
N ALA A 105 4.59 -7.42 -19.45
CA ALA A 105 3.85 -8.19 -20.45
C ALA A 105 3.77 -7.46 -21.79
N ASP A 106 3.74 -8.24 -22.87
CA ASP A 106 3.35 -7.77 -24.19
C ASP A 106 1.83 -7.54 -24.17
N GLN A 107 1.40 -6.29 -23.97
CA GLN A 107 -0.01 -5.88 -24.05
C GLN A 107 -0.39 -5.48 -25.48
#